data_AF-A0A2S2PA48-F1
#
_entry.id   AF-A0A2S2PA48-F1
#
_cell.length_a   1.000
_cell.length_b   1.000
_cell.length_c   1.000
_cell.angle_alpha   90.00
_cell.angle_beta   90.00
_cell.angle_gamma   90.00
#
_symmetry.space_group_name_H-M   'P 1'
#
loop_
_entity.id
_entity.type
_entity.pdbx_description
1 polymer ?
#
loop_
_entity_poly.entity_id
_entity_poly.type
_entity_poly.pdbx_seq_one_letter_code
_entity_poly.pdbx_strand_id
1 'polypeptide(L)'
;MAHLLAAKILSLAKMMIIIAIGSGINLFEYIGKQQPNWWIWCTSNKIYACLVVFFGSNMFEGMLISTGAFELYFNDIPVWSKLETGRIPQPAELLQIIDNYLLFENPYPA
;
A
#
# COMPACT_ATOMS: atom_id res chain seq x y z
N MET A 1 11.68 -0.07 2.97
CA MET A 1 12.22 0.67 1.81
C MET A 1 12.05 -0.11 0.49
N ALA A 2 12.50 -1.37 0.37
CA ALA A 2 12.33 -2.16 -0.87
C ALA A 2 10.86 -2.34 -1.32
N HIS A 3 9.93 -2.57 -0.38
CA HIS A 3 8.50 -2.69 -0.66
C HIS A 3 7.89 -1.39 -1.24
N LEU A 4 8.36 -0.21 -0.79
CA LEU A 4 7.93 1.08 -1.33
C LEU A 4 8.47 1.30 -2.76
N LEU A 5 9.69 0.85 -3.05
CA LEU A 5 10.24 0.90 -4.40
C LEU A 5 9.44 -0.01 -5.35
N ALA A 6 9.11 -1.23 -4.91
CA ALA A 6 8.27 -2.15 -5.66
C ALA A 6 6.88 -1.56 -5.93
N ALA A 7 6.25 -0.92 -4.93
CA ALA A 7 4.98 -0.22 -5.08
C ALA A 7 5.07 0.88 -6.15
N LYS A 8 6.12 1.72 -6.14
CA LYS A 8 6.33 2.76 -7.16
C LYS A 8 6.53 2.19 -8.56
N ILE A 9 7.32 1.13 -8.70
CA ILE A 9 7.54 0.45 -9.99
C ILE A 9 6.21 -0.11 -10.52
N LEU A 10 5.43 -0.76 -9.65
CA LEU A 10 4.10 -1.28 -10.00
C LEU A 10 3.16 -0.15 -10.47
N SER A 11 3.19 0.99 -9.77
CA SER A 11 2.37 2.17 -10.11
C SER A 11 2.74 2.78 -11.47
N LEU A 12 4.02 2.81 -11.82
CA LEU A 12 4.46 3.23 -13.15
C LEU A 12 4.10 2.20 -14.22
N ALA A 13 4.33 0.91 -13.95
CA ALA A 13 4.05 -0.18 -14.88
C ALA A 13 2.55 -0.26 -15.22
N LYS A 14 1.65 -0.16 -14.22
CA LYS A 14 0.19 -0.19 -14.47
C LYS A 14 -0.23 0.96 -15.39
N MET A 15 0.33 2.16 -15.22
CA MET A 15 0.00 3.31 -16.06
C MET A 15 0.44 3.11 -17.50
N MET A 16 1.64 2.59 -17.71
CA MET A 16 2.14 2.24 -19.05
C MET A 16 1.25 1.18 -19.73
N ILE A 17 0.81 0.17 -18.98
CA ILE A 17 -0.07 -0.89 -19.49
C ILE A 17 -1.45 -0.32 -19.84
N ILE A 18 -2.04 0.53 -19.00
CA ILE A 18 -3.34 1.16 -19.25
C ILE A 18 -3.28 2.03 -20.52
N ILE A 19 -2.21 2.82 -20.68
CA ILE A 19 -2.00 3.63 -21.89
C ILE A 19 -1.87 2.72 -23.12
N ALA A 20 -1.07 1.65 -23.04
CA ALA A 20 -0.90 0.71 -24.14
C ALA A 20 -2.23 0.05 -24.56
N ILE A 21 -3.05 -0.40 -23.61
CA ILE A 21 -4.37 -0.98 -23.86
C ILE A 21 -5.33 0.07 -24.45
N GLY A 22 -5.37 1.28 -23.87
CA GLY A 22 -6.23 2.37 -24.35
C GLY A 22 -5.92 2.79 -25.78
N SER A 23 -4.64 2.93 -26.11
CA SER A 23 -4.15 3.25 -27.45
C SER A 23 -4.24 2.07 -28.43
N GLY A 24 -4.49 0.84 -27.96
CA GLY A 24 -4.51 -0.36 -28.80
C GLY A 24 -3.12 -0.80 -29.29
N ILE A 25 -2.06 -0.37 -28.60
CA ILE A 25 -0.67 -0.70 -28.94
C ILE A 25 -0.40 -2.15 -28.58
N ASN A 26 0.14 -2.91 -29.54
CA ASN A 26 0.52 -4.30 -29.32
C ASN A 26 1.97 -4.42 -28.87
N LEU A 27 2.22 -4.37 -27.56
CA LEU A 27 3.58 -4.45 -26.99
C LEU A 27 4.35 -5.70 -27.42
N PHE A 28 3.65 -6.81 -27.70
CA PHE A 28 4.28 -8.08 -28.09
C PHE A 28 4.86 -8.04 -29.50
N GLU A 29 4.18 -7.34 -30.42
CA GLU A 29 4.61 -7.17 -31.80
C GLU A 29 5.91 -6.36 -31.88
N TYR A 30 6.06 -5.33 -31.04
CA TYR A 30 7.29 -4.54 -30.92
C TYR A 30 8.50 -5.37 -30.44
N ILE A 31 8.27 -6.46 -29.70
CA ILE A 31 9.33 -7.35 -29.19
C ILE A 31 9.49 -8.57 -30.13
N GLY A 32 8.81 -8.58 -31.28
CA GLY A 32 8.85 -9.67 -32.26
C GLY A 32 8.20 -10.97 -31.76
N LYS A 33 7.33 -10.89 -30.75
CA LYS A 33 6.60 -12.04 -30.21
C LYS A 33 5.15 -12.02 -30.69
N GLN A 34 4.59 -13.22 -30.88
CA GLN A 34 3.17 -13.35 -31.15
C GLN A 34 2.35 -12.81 -29.97
N GLN A 35 1.31 -12.04 -30.29
CA GLN A 35 0.38 -11.51 -29.30
C GLN A 35 -0.35 -12.65 -28.58
N PRO A 36 -0.30 -12.69 -27.24
CA PRO A 36 -0.99 -13.73 -26.48
C PRO A 36 -2.50 -13.45 -26.38
N ASN A 37 -3.29 -14.51 -26.25
CA ASN A 37 -4.77 -14.43 -26.22
C ASN A 37 -5.32 -13.48 -25.15
N TRP A 38 -4.68 -13.42 -23.97
CA TRP A 38 -5.09 -12.50 -22.92
C TRP A 38 -4.87 -11.02 -23.30
N TRP A 39 -3.82 -10.71 -24.08
CA TRP A 39 -3.61 -9.34 -24.58
C TRP A 39 -4.62 -8.99 -25.67
N ILE A 40 -4.97 -9.95 -26.54
CA ILE A 40 -6.05 -9.78 -27.53
C ILE A 40 -7.34 -9.38 -26.80
N TRP A 41 -7.73 -10.15 -25.77
CA TRP A 41 -8.91 -9.84 -24.97
C TRP A 41 -8.85 -8.45 -24.34
N CYS A 42 -7.70 -8.03 -23.81
CA CYS A 42 -7.51 -6.69 -23.25
C CYS A 42 -7.75 -5.60 -24.31
N THR A 43 -7.18 -5.76 -25.50
CA THR A 43 -7.33 -4.79 -26.60
C THR A 43 -8.73 -4.78 -27.22
N SER A 44 -9.46 -5.89 -27.16
CA SER A 44 -10.87 -5.97 -27.59
C SER A 44 -11.82 -5.34 -26.57
N ASN A 45 -11.49 -5.40 -25.27
CA ASN A 45 -12.34 -4.90 -24.17
C ASN A 45 -11.64 -3.78 -23.39
N LYS A 46 -11.17 -2.74 -24.09
CA LYS A 46 -10.24 -1.72 -23.55
C LYS A 46 -10.67 -1.13 -22.21
N ILE A 47 -11.91 -0.65 -22.10
CA ILE A 47 -12.38 -0.01 -20.85
C ILE A 47 -12.39 -1.01 -19.70
N TYR A 48 -12.96 -2.20 -19.91
CA TYR A 48 -13.03 -3.22 -18.88
C TYR A 48 -11.64 -3.70 -18.46
N ALA A 49 -10.75 -3.94 -19.42
CA ALA A 49 -9.37 -4.33 -19.16
C ALA A 49 -8.60 -3.25 -18.39
N CYS A 50 -8.73 -1.97 -18.76
CA CYS A 50 -8.13 -0.86 -18.02
C CYS A 50 -8.66 -0.78 -16.57
N LEU A 51 -9.95 -0.99 -16.35
CA LEU A 51 -10.53 -1.02 -14.99
C LEU A 51 -9.96 -2.18 -14.17
N VAL A 52 -9.91 -3.38 -14.73
CA VAL A 52 -9.35 -4.56 -14.03
C VAL A 52 -7.88 -4.34 -13.69
N VAL A 53 -7.08 -3.83 -14.64
CA VAL A 53 -5.65 -3.51 -14.40
C VAL A 53 -5.51 -2.42 -13.34
N PHE A 54 -6.31 -1.35 -13.41
CA PHE A 54 -6.25 -0.25 -12.46
C PHE A 54 -6.61 -0.70 -11.05
N PHE A 55 -7.79 -1.29 -10.85
CA PHE A 55 -8.24 -1.70 -9.52
C PHE A 55 -7.42 -2.88 -8.97
N GLY A 56 -7.12 -3.87 -9.81
CA GLY A 56 -6.27 -5.00 -9.42
C GLY A 56 -4.88 -4.54 -8.98
N SER A 57 -4.23 -3.67 -9.75
CA SER A 57 -2.89 -3.18 -9.39
C SER A 57 -2.92 -2.28 -8.16
N ASN A 58 -3.95 -1.43 -7.99
CA ASN A 58 -4.10 -0.59 -6.79
C ASN A 58 -4.29 -1.44 -5.53
N MET A 59 -4.97 -2.59 -5.62
CA MET A 59 -5.10 -3.52 -4.50
C MET A 59 -3.72 -4.05 -4.07
N PHE A 60 -2.90 -4.51 -5.02
CA PHE A 60 -1.55 -5.01 -4.72
C PHE A 60 -0.60 -3.89 -4.27
N GLU A 61 -0.69 -2.70 -4.85
CA GLU A 61 0.07 -1.52 -4.42
C GLU A 61 -0.28 -1.15 -2.96
N GLY A 62 -1.57 -1.19 -2.60
CA GLY A 62 -2.02 -1.00 -1.22
C GLY A 62 -1.43 -2.03 -0.25
N MET A 63 -1.30 -3.29 -0.67
CA MET A 63 -0.63 -4.33 0.13
C MET A 63 0.87 -4.07 0.30
N LEU A 64 1.55 -3.49 -0.70
CA LEU A 64 2.98 -3.18 -0.63
C LEU A 64 3.27 -1.91 0.20
N ILE A 65 2.35 -0.97 0.24
CA ILE A 65 2.47 0.28 1.01
C ILE A 65 2.06 0.06 2.47
N SER A 66 1.03 -0.75 2.72
CA SER A 66 0.56 -1.01 4.08
C SER A 66 1.53 -1.92 4.82
N THR A 67 2.30 -1.34 5.75
CA THR A 67 3.27 -2.08 6.58
C THR A 67 2.60 -2.89 7.69
N GLY A 68 1.27 -2.81 7.84
CA GLY A 68 0.54 -3.46 8.93
C GLY A 68 0.93 -2.95 10.32
N ALA A 69 1.59 -1.79 10.38
CA ALA A 69 2.02 -1.13 11.61
C ALA A 69 0.80 -0.59 12.36
N PHE A 70 0.84 -0.72 13.68
CA PHE A 70 -0.04 -0.02 14.59
C PHE A 70 0.88 0.75 15.53
N GLU A 71 0.77 2.07 15.50
CA GLU A 71 1.61 2.96 16.30
C GLU A 71 0.72 3.92 17.07
N LEU A 72 1.06 4.11 18.34
CA LEU A 72 0.34 5.01 19.24
C LEU A 72 1.28 6.14 19.62
N TYR A 73 0.79 7.37 19.46
CA TYR A 73 1.52 8.58 19.76
C TYR A 73 0.76 9.36 20.83
N PHE A 74 1.48 9.90 21.81
CA PHE A 74 0.95 10.79 22.84
C PHE A 74 1.76 12.08 22.81
N ASN A 75 1.12 13.21 22.51
CA ASN A 75 1.78 14.51 22.31
C ASN A 75 3.01 14.41 21.38
N ASP A 76 2.85 13.77 20.22
CA ASP A 76 3.90 13.51 19.21
C ASP A 76 5.05 12.59 19.65
N ILE A 77 5.01 12.03 20.86
CA ILE A 77 5.97 11.03 21.33
C ILE A 77 5.44 9.62 21.02
N PRO A 78 6.21 8.74 20.33
CA PRO A 78 5.79 7.36 20.10
C PRO A 78 5.82 6.59 21.42
N VAL A 79 4.66 6.08 21.85
CA VAL A 79 4.51 5.34 23.12
C VAL A 79 4.32 3.85 22.91
N TRP A 80 3.90 3.44 21.71
CA TRP A 80 3.78 2.03 21.34
C TRP A 80 3.99 1.85 19.83
N SER A 81 4.71 0.80 19.45
CA SER A 81 4.74 0.33 18.07
C SER A 81 4.55 -1.19 18.03
N LYS A 82 3.57 -1.65 17.25
CA LYS A 82 3.37 -3.08 16.96
C LYS A 82 4.57 -3.67 16.22
N LEU A 83 5.29 -2.85 15.44
CA LEU A 83 6.49 -3.31 14.73
C LEU A 83 7.61 -3.66 15.71
N GLU A 84 7.72 -2.93 16.82
CA GLU A 84 8.72 -3.16 17.86
C GLU A 84 8.29 -4.25 18.85
N THR A 85 7.02 -4.23 19.27
CA THR A 85 6.50 -5.10 20.33
C THR A 85 5.95 -6.43 19.81
N GLY A 86 5.70 -6.56 18.51
CA GLY A 86 5.14 -7.75 17.88
C GLY A 86 3.64 -7.99 18.15
N ARG A 87 2.98 -7.14 18.94
CA ARG A 87 1.55 -7.25 19.28
C ARG A 87 0.89 -5.88 19.49
N ILE A 88 -0.44 -5.89 19.48
CA ILE A 88 -1.25 -4.73 19.86
C ILE A 88 -1.33 -4.70 21.40
N PRO A 89 -1.27 -3.51 22.05
CA PRO A 89 -1.32 -3.44 23.50
C PRO A 89 -2.70 -3.85 24.00
N GLN A 90 -2.76 -4.50 25.16
CA GLN A 90 -4.04 -4.78 25.79
C GLN A 90 -4.67 -3.48 26.34
N PRO A 91 -6.00 -3.37 26.47
CA PRO A 91 -6.64 -2.16 26.97
C PRO A 91 -6.08 -1.67 28.32
N ALA A 92 -5.76 -2.58 29.23
CA ALA A 92 -5.15 -2.25 30.53
C ALA A 92 -3.73 -1.67 30.39
N GLU A 93 -2.90 -2.23 29.49
CA GLU A 93 -1.55 -1.72 29.21
C GLU A 93 -1.60 -0.33 28.57
N LEU A 94 -2.58 -0.11 27.68
CA LEU A 94 -2.79 1.20 27.06
C LEU A 94 -3.11 2.27 28.10
N LEU A 95 -4.01 1.99 29.04
CA LEU A 95 -4.35 2.93 30.12
C LEU A 95 -3.15 3.21 31.02
N GLN A 96 -2.37 2.19 31.40
CA GLN A 96 -1.15 2.37 32.18
C GLN A 96 -0.13 3.25 31.46
N ILE A 97 0.05 3.06 30.15
CA ILE A 97 0.93 3.92 29.34
C ILE A 97 0.43 5.36 29.42
N ILE A 98 -0.85 5.61 29.16
CA ILE A 98 -1.44 6.95 29.22
C ILE A 98 -1.25 7.59 30.60
N ASP A 99 -1.56 6.86 31.68
CA ASP A 99 -1.43 7.35 33.06
C ASP A 99 0.01 7.73 33.39
N ASN A 100 0.99 6.89 33.00
CA ASN A 100 2.40 7.19 33.18
C ASN A 100 2.79 8.49 32.47
N TYR A 101 2.39 8.67 31.20
CA TYR A 101 2.70 9.87 30.44
C TYR A 101 2.03 11.14 31.03
N LEU A 102 0.78 11.04 31.49
CA LEU A 102 0.08 12.15 32.14
C LEU A 102 0.72 12.56 33.48
N LEU A 103 1.20 11.60 34.27
CA LEU A 103 1.93 11.85 35.52
C LEU A 103 3.28 12.53 35.27
N PHE A 104 3.96 12.21 34.17
CA PHE A 104 5.19 12.91 33.78
C PHE A 104 4.91 14.36 33.34
N GLU A 105 3.75 14.64 32.73
CA GLU A 105 3.39 15.98 32.28
C GLU A 105 2.93 16.89 33.43
N ASN A 106 2.29 16.33 34.47
CA ASN A 106 1.97 17.07 35.70
C ASN A 106 2.33 16.26 36.96
N PRO A 107 3.56 16.44 37.51
CA PRO A 107 4.00 15.74 38.71
C PRO A 107 3.22 16.14 39.99
N TYR A 108 2.38 17.18 39.92
CA TYR A 108 1.58 17.68 41.03
C TYR A 108 0.11 17.83 40.60
N PRO A 109 -0.66 16.72 40.57
CA PRO A 109 -2.11 16.81 40.38
C PRO A 109 -2.73 17.61 41.53
N ALA A 110 -3.57 18.60 41.20
CA ALA A 110 -4.27 19.47 42.14
C ALA A 110 -5.34 18.71 42.96
#